data_AF-A0A382Y866-F1
#
_entry.id   AF-A0A382Y866-F1
#
_cell.length_a   1.000
_cell.length_b   1.000
_cell.length_c   1.000
_cell.angle_alpha   90.00
_cell.angle_beta   90.00
_cell.angle_gamma   90.00
#
_symmetry.space_group_name_H-M   'P 1'
#
loop_
_entity.id
_entity.type
_entity.pdbx_description
1 polymer ?
#
loop_
_entity_poly.entity_id
_entity_poly.type
_entity_poly.pdbx_seq_one_letter_code
_entity_poly.pdbx_strand_id
1 'polypeptide(L)'
;MRRSVVLAVILLLPLAAAEGGVNEAAETEGTAVASVETADVALRGEDFAITVTLDDEAASNGTTVGWTTQICINSGVCYPPETSGLTDSQLDGSTWEGSVLLD
;
A
#
# COMPACT_ATOMS: atom_id res chain seq x y z
N MET A 1 26.30 31.87 -29.62
CA MET A 1 25.25 31.15 -30.37
C MET A 1 25.32 29.64 -30.14
N ARG A 2 26.35 28.90 -30.57
CA ARG A 2 26.45 27.43 -30.34
C ARG A 2 26.34 26.99 -28.88
N ARG A 3 27.03 27.67 -27.96
CA ARG A 3 27.00 27.36 -26.50
C ARG A 3 25.61 27.60 -25.88
N SER A 4 24.90 28.62 -26.33
CA SER A 4 23.55 28.98 -25.86
C SER A 4 22.49 27.97 -26.33
N VAL A 5 22.65 27.42 -27.54
CA VAL A 5 21.77 26.38 -28.07
C VAL A 5 21.92 25.06 -27.30
N VAL A 6 23.14 24.69 -26.93
CA VAL A 6 23.40 23.47 -26.13
C VAL A 6 22.74 23.56 -24.75
N LEU A 7 22.82 24.72 -24.09
CA LEU A 7 22.20 24.91 -22.77
C LEU A 7 20.66 24.85 -22.84
N ALA A 8 20.06 25.40 -23.89
CA ALA A 8 18.62 25.34 -24.11
C ALA A 8 18.12 23.90 -24.37
N VAL A 9 18.90 23.08 -25.07
CA VAL A 9 18.57 21.66 -25.33
C VAL A 9 18.66 20.82 -24.05
N ILE A 10 19.61 21.09 -23.15
CA ILE A 10 19.75 20.36 -21.88
C ILE A 10 18.58 20.64 -20.94
N LEU A 11 18.05 21.88 -20.93
CA LEU A 11 16.86 22.25 -20.15
C LEU A 11 15.55 21.65 -20.68
N LEU A 12 15.55 21.13 -21.92
CA LEU A 12 14.42 20.45 -22.56
C LEU A 12 14.46 18.93 -22.39
N LEU A 13 15.53 18.39 -21.79
CA LEU A 13 15.57 16.98 -21.42
C LEU A 13 14.58 16.75 -20.27
N PRO A 14 13.72 15.71 -20.33
CA PRO A 14 12.90 15.37 -19.19
C PRO A 14 13.84 15.05 -18.03
N LEU A 15 13.72 15.80 -16.93
CA LEU A 15 14.30 15.36 -15.67
C LEU A 15 13.73 13.98 -15.42
N ALA A 16 14.60 12.98 -15.27
CA ALA A 16 14.20 11.63 -14.92
C ALA A 16 13.19 11.73 -13.78
N ALA A 17 11.95 11.34 -14.06
CA ALA A 17 10.92 11.25 -13.05
C ALA A 17 11.48 10.33 -11.96
N ALA A 18 11.57 10.84 -10.73
CA ALA A 18 11.87 9.98 -9.60
C ALA A 18 10.89 8.81 -9.64
N GLU A 19 11.40 7.58 -9.62
CA GLU A 19 10.57 6.38 -9.51
C GLU A 19 9.66 6.59 -8.29
N GLY A 20 8.35 6.47 -8.50
CA GLY A 20 7.40 6.58 -7.39
C GLY A 20 7.69 5.49 -6.36
N GLY A 21 7.30 5.74 -5.11
CA GLY A 21 7.33 4.70 -4.09
C GLY A 21 6.54 3.47 -4.53
N VAL A 22 7.05 2.29 -4.19
CA VAL A 22 6.36 1.01 -4.37
C VAL A 22 5.78 0.59 -3.03
N ASN A 23 4.56 0.06 -3.05
CA ASN A 23 3.94 -0.47 -1.83
C ASN A 23 4.64 -1.76 -1.41
N GLU A 24 4.99 -1.85 -0.13
CA GLU A 24 5.60 -3.04 0.47
C GLU A 24 4.55 -3.77 1.31
N ALA A 25 4.48 -5.09 1.16
CA ALA A 25 3.59 -5.95 1.94
C ALA A 25 4.36 -6.69 3.04
N ALA A 26 3.66 -7.07 4.11
CA ALA A 26 4.23 -7.95 5.12
C ALA A 26 4.40 -9.37 4.58
N GLU A 27 5.47 -10.05 4.97
CA GLU A 27 5.67 -11.47 4.71
C GLU A 27 4.61 -12.31 5.42
N THR A 28 3.91 -13.17 4.69
CA THR A 28 2.82 -14.02 5.24
C THR A 28 3.20 -15.49 5.34
N GLU A 29 4.37 -15.90 4.85
CA GLU A 29 4.81 -17.30 4.87
C GLU A 29 4.90 -17.85 6.30
N GLY A 30 4.26 -19.01 6.54
CA GLY A 30 4.22 -19.63 7.87
C GLY A 30 3.29 -18.95 8.87
N THR A 31 2.49 -17.99 8.43
CA THR A 31 1.42 -17.37 9.23
C THR A 31 0.05 -17.94 8.87
N ALA A 32 -0.98 -17.57 9.62
CA ALA A 32 -2.38 -17.90 9.34
C ALA A 32 -2.99 -17.12 8.17
N VAL A 33 -2.22 -16.21 7.55
CA VAL A 33 -2.67 -15.36 6.45
C VAL A 33 -2.37 -16.05 5.12
N ALA A 34 -3.42 -16.39 4.39
CA ALA A 34 -3.32 -17.00 3.07
C ALA A 34 -2.95 -15.97 1.99
N SER A 35 -3.55 -14.76 2.04
CA SER A 35 -3.24 -13.68 1.10
C SER A 35 -3.54 -12.30 1.67
N VAL A 36 -2.82 -11.31 1.15
CA VAL A 36 -3.07 -9.88 1.36
C VAL A 36 -3.13 -9.23 -0.02
N GLU A 37 -4.26 -8.59 -0.33
CA GLU A 37 -4.46 -7.88 -1.58
C GLU A 37 -4.66 -6.39 -1.30
N THR A 38 -3.89 -5.56 -2.01
CA THR A 38 -3.93 -4.10 -1.92
C THR A 38 -3.68 -3.49 -3.30
N ALA A 39 -4.02 -2.21 -3.50
CA ALA A 39 -3.69 -1.52 -4.73
C ALA A 39 -2.16 -1.36 -4.92
N ASP A 40 -1.69 -1.42 -6.18
CA ASP A 40 -0.26 -1.23 -6.52
C ASP A 40 0.24 0.20 -6.25
N VAL A 41 -0.67 1.18 -6.30
CA VAL A 41 -0.35 2.61 -6.15
C VAL A 41 -1.26 3.23 -5.10
N ALA A 42 -0.65 3.93 -4.15
CA ALA A 42 -1.31 4.74 -3.15
C ALA A 42 -1.38 6.21 -3.61
N LEU A 43 -2.60 6.75 -3.73
CA LEU A 43 -2.84 8.12 -4.19
C LEU A 43 -3.46 8.96 -3.08
N ARG A 44 -2.96 10.18 -2.92
CA ARG A 44 -3.44 11.10 -1.88
C ARG A 44 -4.90 11.47 -2.11
N GLY A 45 -5.71 11.39 -1.06
CA GLY A 45 -7.13 11.69 -1.07
C GLY A 45 -8.01 10.56 -1.59
N GLU A 46 -7.43 9.39 -1.86
CA GLU A 46 -8.14 8.19 -2.29
C GLU A 46 -8.11 7.12 -1.19
N ASP A 47 -9.16 6.30 -1.15
CA ASP A 47 -9.24 5.16 -0.25
C ASP A 47 -8.31 4.04 -0.74
N PHE A 48 -7.44 3.58 0.15
CA PHE A 48 -6.58 2.43 -0.09
C PHE A 48 -7.27 1.17 0.42
N ALA A 49 -7.85 0.40 -0.50
CA ALA A 49 -8.57 -0.84 -0.19
C ALA A 49 -7.60 -1.96 0.22
N ILE A 50 -8.00 -2.72 1.25
CA ILE A 50 -7.25 -3.85 1.82
C ILE A 50 -8.18 -5.05 1.94
N THR A 51 -7.74 -6.19 1.42
CA THR A 51 -8.39 -7.49 1.61
C THR A 51 -7.37 -8.47 2.19
N VAL A 52 -7.73 -9.12 3.30
CA VAL A 52 -6.93 -10.16 3.95
C VAL A 52 -7.73 -11.44 3.99
N THR A 53 -7.15 -12.53 3.51
CA THR A 53 -7.74 -13.87 3.55
C THR A 53 -6.95 -14.73 4.53
N LEU A 54 -7.65 -15.34 5.49
CA LEU A 54 -7.09 -16.32 6.41
C LEU A 54 -7.17 -17.73 5.82
N ASP A 55 -6.31 -18.63 6.29
CA ASP A 55 -6.46 -20.05 5.99
C ASP A 55 -7.70 -20.67 6.67
N ASP A 56 -8.10 -21.86 6.21
CA ASP A 56 -9.31 -22.55 6.67
C ASP A 56 -9.28 -22.87 8.18
N GLU A 57 -8.10 -23.14 8.77
CA GLU A 57 -7.95 -23.46 10.19
C GLU A 57 -8.19 -22.21 11.03
N ALA A 58 -7.61 -21.08 10.64
CA ALA A 58 -7.78 -19.80 11.30
C ALA A 58 -9.19 -19.22 11.14
N ALA A 59 -9.77 -19.31 9.93
CA ALA A 59 -11.14 -18.89 9.66
C ALA A 59 -12.14 -19.64 10.55
N SER A 60 -11.92 -20.95 10.75
CA SER A 60 -12.82 -21.81 11.53
C SER A 60 -12.65 -21.73 13.06
N ASN A 61 -11.59 -21.07 13.56
CA ASN A 61 -11.28 -21.06 14.99
C ASN A 61 -11.54 -19.72 15.70
N GLY A 62 -12.18 -18.78 15.02
CA GLY A 62 -12.49 -17.45 15.57
C GLY A 62 -11.31 -16.49 15.60
N THR A 63 -10.28 -16.72 14.77
CA THR A 63 -9.20 -15.75 14.55
C THR A 63 -9.76 -14.45 13.97
N THR A 64 -9.21 -13.33 14.39
CA THR A 64 -9.58 -11.99 13.91
C THR A 64 -8.38 -11.28 13.31
N VAL A 65 -8.63 -10.34 12.39
CA VAL A 65 -7.57 -9.57 11.73
C VAL A 65 -7.50 -8.16 12.30
N GLY A 66 -6.32 -7.78 12.78
CA GLY A 66 -5.97 -6.39 13.08
C GLY A 66 -5.02 -5.87 12.02
N TRP A 67 -5.26 -4.65 11.53
CA TRP A 67 -4.48 -4.08 10.44
C TRP A 67 -3.80 -2.78 10.87
N THR A 68 -2.49 -2.65 10.64
CA THR A 68 -1.72 -1.43 10.89
C THR A 68 -0.91 -1.08 9.66
N THR A 69 -1.04 0.15 9.17
CA THR A 69 -0.35 0.64 7.97
C THR A 69 0.61 1.76 8.34
N GLN A 70 1.74 1.84 7.65
CA GLN A 70 2.62 3.01 7.66
C GLN A 70 2.67 3.62 6.26
N ILE A 71 2.35 4.91 6.16
CA ILE A 71 2.35 5.64 4.89
C ILE A 71 3.66 6.41 4.77
N CYS A 72 4.41 6.16 3.69
CA CYS A 72 5.61 6.89 3.32
C CYS A 72 5.38 7.63 1.99
N ILE A 73 5.67 8.93 1.96
CA ILE A 73 5.50 9.75 0.75
C ILE A 73 6.81 9.86 -0.03
N ASN A 74 6.71 10.20 -1.32
CA ASN A 74 7.85 10.27 -2.25
C ASN A 74 9.00 11.23 -1.83
N SER A 75 8.80 12.07 -0.81
CA SER A 75 9.88 12.87 -0.21
C SER A 75 10.75 12.09 0.78
N GLY A 76 10.44 10.80 1.04
CA GLY A 76 11.10 9.95 2.02
C GLY A 76 10.61 10.14 3.46
N VAL A 77 9.55 10.93 3.67
CA VAL A 77 8.93 11.11 4.99
C VAL A 77 7.89 10.02 5.21
N CYS A 78 7.97 9.33 6.34
CA CYS A 78 6.96 8.37 6.78
C CYS A 78 6.16 8.95 7.95
N TYR A 79 4.83 8.79 7.87
CA TYR A 79 3.94 9.14 8.97
C TYR A 79 3.97 8.04 10.05
N PRO A 80 3.55 8.35 11.29
CA PRO A 80 3.36 7.33 12.32
C PRO A 80 2.44 6.21 11.82
N PRO A 81 2.69 4.95 12.21
CA PRO A 81 1.78 3.86 11.87
C PRO A 81 0.39 4.10 12.48
N GLU A 82 -0.65 3.77 11.72
CA GLU A 82 -2.04 3.86 12.16
C GLU A 82 -2.74 2.51 12.02
N THR A 83 -3.56 2.19 13.01
CA THR A 83 -4.36 0.96 13.04
C THR A 83 -5.75 1.23 12.48
N SER A 84 -6.18 0.40 11.55
CA SER A 84 -7.49 0.49 10.90
C SER A 84 -8.27 -0.79 11.13
N GLY A 85 -9.60 -0.67 11.21
CA GLY A 85 -10.46 -1.83 11.34
C GLY A 85 -10.69 -2.49 9.99
N LEU A 86 -10.49 -3.80 9.93
CA LEU A 86 -11.05 -4.63 8.86
C LEU A 86 -12.30 -5.33 9.41
N THR A 87 -13.26 -5.58 8.54
CA THR A 87 -14.50 -6.31 8.87
C THR A 87 -14.55 -7.62 8.13
N ASP A 88 -15.00 -8.67 8.81
CA ASP A 88 -15.37 -9.94 8.18
C ASP A 88 -16.51 -9.70 7.18
N SER A 89 -16.15 -9.65 5.90
CA SER A 89 -17.02 -9.27 4.79
C SER A 89 -18.05 -10.35 4.46
N GLN A 90 -17.70 -11.62 4.71
CA GLN A 90 -18.51 -12.79 4.37
C GLN A 90 -19.19 -13.43 5.60
N LEU A 91 -18.87 -12.95 6.81
CA LEU A 91 -19.38 -13.45 8.09
C LEU A 91 -19.01 -14.93 8.35
N ASP A 92 -17.92 -15.38 7.76
CA ASP A 92 -17.41 -16.74 7.84
C ASP A 92 -15.99 -16.80 8.44
N GLY A 93 -15.44 -15.66 8.86
CA GLY A 93 -14.11 -15.52 9.43
C GLY A 93 -12.97 -15.57 8.41
N SER A 94 -13.25 -15.82 7.12
CA SER A 94 -12.22 -16.06 6.11
C SER A 94 -11.67 -14.78 5.50
N THR A 95 -12.53 -13.82 5.16
CA THR A 95 -12.19 -12.66 4.32
C THR A 95 -12.49 -11.35 5.02
N TRP A 96 -11.43 -10.59 5.30
CA TRP A 96 -11.47 -9.35 6.05
C TRP A 96 -11.17 -8.18 5.12
N GLU A 97 -12.10 -7.23 5.04
CA GLU A 97 -12.01 -6.09 4.12
C GLU A 97 -12.08 -4.76 4.87
N GLY A 98 -11.43 -3.75 4.31
CA GLY A 98 -11.46 -2.39 4.82
C GLY A 98 -10.70 -1.43 3.91
N SER A 99 -10.59 -0.19 4.36
CA SER A 99 -9.86 0.84 3.63
C SER A 99 -9.25 1.87 4.58
N VAL A 100 -8.21 2.54 4.10
CA VAL A 100 -7.56 3.67 4.78
C VAL A 100 -7.55 4.86 3.84
N LEU A 101 -8.03 6.01 4.31
CA LEU A 101 -7.94 7.26 3.56
C LEU A 101 -6.50 7.78 3.62
N LEU A 102 -5.92 8.09 2.46
CA LEU A 102 -4.54 8.55 2.34
C LEU A 102 -4.46 10.09 2.38
N ASP A 103 -4.27 10.67 3.57
CA ASP A 103 -4.37 12.11 3.81
C ASP A 103 -3.18 12.97 3.38
#